data_AF-A0A2G2MCE6-F1
#
_entry.id   AF-A0A2G2MCE6-F1
#
_cell.length_a   1.000
_cell.length_b   1.000
_cell.length_c   1.000
_cell.angle_alpha   90.00
_cell.angle_beta   90.00
_cell.angle_gamma   90.00
#
_symmetry.space_group_name_H-M   'P 1'
#
loop_
_entity.id
_entity.type
_entity.pdbx_description
1 polymer ?
#
loop_
_entity_poly.entity_id
_entity_poly.type
_entity_poly.pdbx_seq_one_letter_code
_entity_poly.pdbx_strand_id
1 'polypeptide(L)'
;MYTVQMEKECGCFKKSEYSNNVAFETQKDAYQYATIVAEFMNEEFCTQHTFSAHKGDGNYFLIKVDMTIPTVPGNEPHISCDVGCDSTDTWSLEATKKDDGSCGCS
;
A
#
# COMPACT_ATOMS: atom_id res chain seq x y z
N MET A 1 9.31 11.66 33.01
CA MET A 1 9.74 11.30 31.64
C MET A 1 8.69 10.38 31.06
N TYR A 2 8.28 10.65 29.83
CA TYR A 2 7.32 9.88 29.06
C TYR A 2 8.03 9.26 27.85
N THR A 3 7.73 8.02 27.53
CA THR A 3 8.42 7.32 26.44
C THR A 3 7.43 6.94 25.36
N VAL A 4 7.79 7.19 24.10
CA VAL A 4 7.02 6.78 22.92
C VAL A 4 7.75 5.62 22.25
N GLN A 5 7.05 4.53 22.02
CA GLN A 5 7.58 3.36 21.32
C GLN A 5 6.52 2.80 20.36
N MET A 6 6.99 2.34 19.21
CA MET A 6 6.15 1.70 18.20
C MET A 6 5.99 0.21 18.52
N GLU A 7 4.77 -0.31 18.39
CA GLU A 7 4.43 -1.71 18.66
C GLU A 7 5.19 -2.66 17.71
N LYS A 8 5.23 -2.30 16.42
CA LYS A 8 5.96 -3.05 15.39
C LYS A 8 6.67 -2.09 14.45
N GLU A 9 7.97 -2.27 14.33
CA GLU A 9 8.78 -1.53 13.37
C GLU A 9 8.56 -2.10 11.96
N CYS A 10 7.66 -1.48 11.19
CA CYS A 10 7.46 -1.85 9.80
C CYS A 10 8.64 -1.37 8.93
N GLY A 11 8.80 -1.96 7.74
CA GLY A 11 9.85 -1.56 6.80
C GLY A 11 9.79 -0.08 6.39
N CYS A 12 8.60 0.52 6.42
CA CYS A 12 8.42 1.95 6.15
C CYS A 12 8.94 2.83 7.29
N PHE A 13 8.67 2.45 8.54
CA PHE A 13 9.20 3.14 9.71
C PHE A 13 10.74 3.14 9.73
N LYS A 14 11.36 1.99 9.42
CA LYS A 14 12.84 1.88 9.34
C LYS A 14 13.48 2.72 8.25
N LYS A 15 12.70 3.15 7.24
CA LYS A 15 13.16 4.04 6.16
C LYS A 15 12.89 5.51 6.48
N SER A 16 12.11 5.80 7.52
CA SER A 16 11.83 7.16 7.95
C SER A 16 12.96 7.72 8.81
N GLU A 17 12.96 9.04 9.02
CA GLU A 17 13.88 9.74 9.93
C GLU A 17 13.49 9.61 11.43
N TYR A 18 12.34 9.00 11.73
CA TYR A 18 11.85 8.86 13.09
C TYR A 18 12.56 7.74 13.84
N SER A 19 12.75 7.95 15.14
CA SER A 19 13.39 6.99 16.04
C SER A 19 12.36 6.28 16.91
N ASN A 20 12.62 5.02 17.25
CA ASN A 20 11.86 4.30 18.26
C ASN A 20 12.40 4.66 19.66
N ASN A 21 11.61 4.43 20.72
CA ASN A 21 12.00 4.68 22.12
C ASN A 21 12.40 6.14 22.41
N VAL A 22 11.64 7.11 21.90
CA VAL A 22 11.90 8.53 22.17
C VAL A 22 11.35 8.92 23.53
N ALA A 23 12.16 9.57 24.35
CA ALA A 23 11.77 10.04 25.66
C ALA A 23 11.51 11.56 25.65
N PHE A 24 10.44 11.97 26.32
CA PHE A 24 9.98 13.34 26.45
C PHE A 24 9.80 13.70 27.93
N GLU A 25 9.87 15.00 28.25
CA GLU A 25 9.66 15.46 29.63
C GLU A 25 8.17 15.55 29.99
N THR A 26 7.35 16.00 29.03
CA THR A 26 5.91 16.22 29.25
C THR A 26 5.06 15.16 28.57
N GLN A 27 3.89 14.90 29.15
CA GLN A 27 2.89 14.00 28.56
C GLN A 27 2.39 14.54 27.22
N LYS A 28 2.25 15.86 27.12
CA LYS A 28 1.73 16.54 25.95
C LYS A 28 2.67 16.37 24.76
N ASP A 29 3.97 16.60 24.96
CA ASP A 29 4.98 16.40 23.91
C ASP A 29 5.02 14.96 23.42
N ALA A 30 5.01 13.98 24.34
CA ALA A 30 4.99 12.57 23.97
C ALA A 30 3.75 12.18 23.17
N TYR A 31 2.57 12.67 23.59
CA TYR A 31 1.32 12.41 22.88
C TYR A 31 1.31 13.08 21.50
N GLN A 32 1.71 14.36 21.42
CA GLN A 32 1.80 15.07 20.14
C GLN A 32 2.77 14.39 19.18
N TYR A 33 3.93 13.96 19.65
CA TYR A 33 4.88 13.21 18.83
C TYR A 33 4.28 11.90 18.32
N ALA A 34 3.65 11.11 19.19
CA ALA A 34 3.02 9.85 18.79
C ALA A 34 1.90 10.05 17.75
N THR A 35 1.10 11.10 17.89
CA THR A 35 0.04 11.46 16.94
C THR A 35 0.61 11.89 15.60
N ILE A 36 1.58 12.81 15.58
CA ILE A 36 2.23 13.29 14.35
C ILE A 36 2.86 12.12 13.58
N VAL A 37 3.57 11.23 14.28
CA VAL A 37 4.18 10.06 13.64
C VAL A 37 3.10 9.12 13.07
N ALA A 38 2.00 8.90 13.79
CA ALA A 38 0.92 8.06 13.29
C ALA A 38 0.25 8.65 12.03
N GLU A 39 -0.06 9.95 12.04
CA GLU A 39 -0.65 10.66 10.89
C GLU A 39 0.29 10.63 9.67
N PHE A 40 1.55 11.02 9.87
CA PHE A 40 2.54 11.02 8.80
C PHE A 40 2.76 9.63 8.18
N MET A 41 2.77 8.58 9.01
CA MET A 41 2.92 7.20 8.53
C MET A 41 1.70 6.73 7.74
N ASN A 42 0.50 7.15 8.13
CA ASN A 42 -0.74 6.86 7.41
C ASN A 42 -0.86 7.59 6.07
N GLU A 43 -0.32 8.82 5.98
CA GLU A 43 -0.45 9.65 4.78
C GLU A 43 0.66 9.39 3.76
N GLU A 44 1.92 9.34 4.19
CA GLU A 44 3.07 9.41 3.28
C GLU A 44 3.79 8.06 3.08
N PHE A 45 3.72 7.13 4.04
CA PHE A 45 4.63 5.97 4.08
C PHE A 45 3.94 4.60 3.92
N CYS A 46 2.73 4.43 4.41
CA CYS A 46 2.09 3.13 4.48
C CYS A 46 0.65 3.21 3.97
N THR A 47 0.44 2.67 2.77
CA THR A 47 -0.91 2.49 2.20
C THR A 47 -1.62 1.22 2.69
N GLN A 48 -0.91 0.35 3.43
CA GLN A 48 -1.38 -0.98 3.88
C GLN A 48 -1.36 -1.16 5.40
N HIS A 49 -0.77 -0.21 6.14
CA HIS A 49 -0.73 -0.24 7.59
C HIS A 49 -1.40 1.01 8.12
N THR A 50 -2.28 0.84 9.10
CA THR A 50 -2.88 1.93 9.84
C THR A 50 -2.20 2.08 11.19
N PHE A 51 -1.71 3.29 11.45
CA PHE A 51 -1.04 3.65 12.69
C PHE A 51 -2.01 4.39 13.60
N SER A 52 -1.95 4.08 14.91
CA SER A 52 -2.77 4.75 15.91
C SER A 52 -2.00 4.96 17.20
N ALA A 53 -2.01 6.18 17.73
CA ALA A 53 -1.37 6.52 18.99
C ALA A 53 -2.26 6.12 20.17
N HIS A 54 -1.73 5.29 21.07
CA HIS A 54 -2.39 4.90 22.30
C HIS A 54 -1.54 5.26 23.51
N LYS A 55 -2.19 5.77 24.55
CA LYS A 55 -1.56 5.89 25.86
C LYS A 55 -1.49 4.49 26.48
N GLY A 56 -0.29 4.01 26.77
CA GLY A 56 -0.06 2.78 27.50
C GLY A 56 -0.15 2.99 29.01
N ASP A 57 0.27 1.98 29.77
CA ASP A 57 0.22 2.03 31.23
C ASP A 57 1.31 2.98 31.78
N GLY A 58 0.90 3.90 32.66
CA GLY A 58 1.79 4.87 33.29
C GLY A 58 2.29 5.99 32.36
N ASN A 59 3.62 6.06 32.19
CA ASN A 59 4.31 7.12 31.46
C ASN A 59 4.75 6.69 30.05
N TYR A 60 4.03 5.77 29.43
CA TYR A 60 4.40 5.19 28.15
C TYR A 60 3.31 5.41 27.10
N PHE A 61 3.72 5.62 25.86
CA PHE A 61 2.87 5.77 24.69
C PHE A 61 3.25 4.72 23.65
N LEU A 62 2.24 3.96 23.23
CA LEU A 62 2.37 2.90 22.23
C LEU A 62 1.78 3.39 20.90
N ILE A 63 2.55 3.33 19.82
CA ILE A 63 2.01 3.50 18.46
C ILE A 63 1.66 2.10 17.94
N LYS A 64 0.37 1.79 17.86
CA LYS A 64 -0.12 0.51 17.34
C LYS A 64 -0.12 0.51 15.82
N VAL A 65 0.18 -0.66 15.25
CA VAL A 65 0.15 -0.91 13.81
C VAL A 65 -0.89 -1.99 13.54
N ASP A 66 -1.91 -1.61 12.79
CA ASP A 66 -2.89 -2.54 12.25
C ASP A 66 -2.67 -2.72 10.75
N MET A 67 -2.82 -3.94 10.24
CA MET A 67 -2.77 -4.18 8.80
C MET A 67 -4.17 -3.97 8.24
N THR A 68 -4.35 -2.93 7.43
CA THR A 68 -5.53 -2.85 6.58
C THR A 68 -5.35 -3.90 5.49
N ILE A 69 -5.88 -5.10 5.73
CA ILE A 69 -6.05 -6.05 4.64
C ILE A 69 -7.17 -5.46 3.79
N PRO A 70 -6.93 -4.96 2.57
CA PRO A 70 -8.03 -4.72 1.66
C PRO A 70 -8.61 -6.10 1.39
N THR A 71 -9.74 -6.42 2.00
CA THR A 71 -10.63 -7.43 1.43
C THR A 71 -10.94 -6.91 0.04
N VAL A 72 -10.28 -7.46 -0.97
CA VAL A 72 -10.72 -7.36 -2.35
C VAL A 72 -11.86 -8.37 -2.48
N PRO A 73 -13.16 -7.98 -2.44
CA PRO A 73 -14.20 -8.89 -2.86
C PRO A 73 -14.06 -9.06 -4.38
N GLY A 74 -13.43 -10.16 -4.81
CA GLY A 74 -13.46 -10.57 -6.22
C GLY A 74 -12.12 -10.82 -6.91
N ASN A 75 -11.14 -11.42 -6.24
CA ASN A 75 -10.10 -12.15 -6.96
C ASN A 75 -10.11 -13.62 -6.56
N GLU A 76 -11.16 -14.32 -7.00
CA GLU A 76 -11.07 -15.76 -7.18
C GLU A 76 -10.10 -16.00 -8.34
N PRO A 77 -9.06 -16.85 -8.19
CA PRO A 77 -8.19 -17.18 -9.31
C PRO A 77 -8.96 -18.11 -10.25
N HIS A 78 -9.78 -17.53 -11.12
CA HIS A 78 -10.33 -18.25 -12.27
C HIS A 78 -9.23 -18.34 -13.34
N ILE A 79 -8.11 -19.00 -13.01
CA ILE A 79 -7.21 -19.51 -14.03
C ILE A 79 -7.76 -20.84 -14.52
N SER A 80 -8.60 -20.75 -15.54
CA SER A 80 -8.79 -21.85 -16.47
C SER A 80 -8.28 -21.39 -17.83
N CYS A 81 -6.95 -21.26 -17.92
CA CYS A 81 -6.28 -21.20 -19.22
C CYS A 81 -6.14 -22.65 -19.72
N ASP A 82 -7.20 -23.16 -20.34
CA ASP A 82 -7.12 -24.39 -21.13
C ASP A 82 -7.48 -24.04 -22.58
N VAL A 83 -6.46 -24.20 -23.43
CA VAL A 83 -6.48 -24.35 -24.90
C VAL A 83 -6.90 -23.18 -25.78
N GLY A 84 -6.00 -22.80 -26.71
CA GLY A 84 -6.40 -22.33 -28.04
C GLY A 84 -5.66 -21.13 -28.60
N CYS A 85 -4.46 -21.38 -29.12
CA CYS A 85 -3.83 -20.66 -30.23
C CYS A 85 -4.79 -19.91 -31.18
N ASP A 86 -4.56 -18.60 -31.39
CA ASP A 86 -4.15 -18.07 -32.70
C ASP A 86 -3.47 -16.72 -32.51
N SER A 87 -2.15 -16.71 -32.70
CA SER A 87 -1.39 -15.49 -32.90
C SER A 87 -1.62 -15.02 -34.34
N THR A 88 -2.28 -13.88 -34.50
CA THR A 88 -2.11 -13.06 -35.70
C THR A 88 -1.87 -11.61 -35.33
N ASP A 89 -0.70 -11.36 -34.73
CA ASP A 89 -0.03 -10.06 -34.82
C ASP A 89 0.35 -9.78 -36.29
N THR A 90 -0.59 -9.24 -37.06
CA THR A 90 -0.31 -8.74 -38.41
C THR A 90 0.17 -7.30 -38.32
N TRP A 91 1.48 -7.14 -38.12
CA TRP A 91 2.17 -5.87 -38.42
C TRP A 91 2.96 -6.05 -39.73
N SER A 92 2.50 -5.42 -40.80
CA SER A 92 3.29 -5.23 -42.03
C SER A 92 2.78 -4.01 -42.78
N LEU A 93 3.45 -2.90 -42.49
CA LEU A 93 3.99 -1.88 -43.40
C LEU A 93 3.25 -1.60 -44.73
N GLU A 94 2.99 -0.31 -44.91
CA GLU A 94 2.36 0.40 -46.02
C GLU A 94 2.75 -0.06 -47.45
N ALA A 95 1.75 -0.19 -48.34
CA ALA A 95 1.83 0.21 -49.75
C ALA A 95 0.47 0.12 -50.47
N THR A 96 -0.13 1.28 -50.77
CA THR A 96 -0.82 1.61 -52.05
C THR A 96 -1.31 0.45 -52.95
N LYS A 97 -2.64 0.32 -53.14
CA LYS A 97 -3.44 0.46 -54.41
C LYS A 97 -4.78 -0.30 -54.31
N LYS A 98 -5.80 0.29 -54.96
CA LYS A 98 -7.07 -0.26 -55.49
C LYS A 98 -7.22 -1.79 -55.42
N ASP A 99 -8.36 -2.35 -55.06
CA ASP A 99 -9.52 -2.47 -55.96
C ASP A 99 -10.68 -3.20 -55.24
N ASP A 100 -11.85 -3.07 -55.85
CA ASP A 100 -13.14 -3.75 -55.69
C ASP A 100 -13.12 -5.22 -55.19
N GLY A 101 -14.17 -5.65 -54.49
CA GLY A 101 -14.45 -7.08 -54.36
C GLY A 101 -15.15 -7.56 -53.08
N SER A 102 -16.48 -7.55 -53.13
CA SER A 102 -17.41 -8.41 -52.37
C SER A 102 -16.87 -9.78 -51.92
N CYS A 103 -17.11 -10.19 -50.67
CA CYS A 103 -17.99 -11.34 -50.34
C CYS A 103 -18.05 -11.61 -48.83
N GLY A 104 -19.27 -11.81 -48.31
CA GLY A 104 -19.51 -12.30 -46.97
C GLY A 104 -19.30 -13.82 -46.83
N CYS A 105 -19.27 -14.29 -45.59
CA CYS A 105 -19.40 -15.71 -45.25
C CYS A 105 -20.34 -15.87 -44.05
N SER A 106 -21.51 -16.46 -44.37
CA SER A 106 -22.50 -17.23 -43.57
C SER A 106 -23.12 -16.62 -42.31
#